data_AF-A0A6I1H9Y0-F1
#
_entry.id   AF-A0A6I1H9Y0-F1
#
_cell.length_a   1.000
_cell.length_b   1.000
_cell.length_c   1.000
_cell.angle_alpha   90.00
_cell.angle_beta   90.00
_cell.angle_gamma   90.00
#
_symmetry.space_group_name_H-M   'P 1'
#
loop_
_entity.id
_entity.type
_entity.pdbx_description
1 polymer ?
#
loop_
_entity_poly.entity_id
_entity_poly.type
_entity_poly.pdbx_seq_one_letter_code
_entity_poly.pdbx_strand_id
1 'polypeptide(L)'
;MQSLSLCRLAAAASLLAAVLPAAQAQTPYVPVMRQYGDFVVTRDRHDPLVTLTFRKHGYWPGGAREVVEVRPIKARREGQPMLLAFTKGYTGQGTILIGVQNGEPLMRPVSPLQRDDMVRTERDPEWGVPQPGRSEILLFARDGRALDTDTGELLWFDMPGIVTGDYAPAMLVSVSPDGRRGAYLARRATSVEVVVATRDDGVAGILALPPDTYQRWLKPLSQAAAEQAGAAIKARQGRMDSHRIQRELELAWFGQQFQWKQGKNGWQVTGLGLISAPPEGERP
;
A
#
# COMPACT_ATOMS: atom_id res chain seq x y z
N MET A 1 -9.92 -95.36 25.16
CA MET A 1 -10.47 -95.01 23.83
C MET A 1 -10.56 -93.50 23.74
N GLN A 2 -9.93 -92.90 22.72
CA GLN A 2 -10.39 -91.76 21.89
C GLN A 2 -11.13 -90.61 22.61
N SER A 3 -10.60 -89.39 22.78
CA SER A 3 -10.15 -88.36 21.81
C SER A 3 -11.15 -87.19 21.71
N LEU A 4 -10.62 -85.96 21.86
CA LEU A 4 -10.96 -84.73 21.11
C LEU A 4 -12.40 -84.18 21.24
N SER A 5 -12.66 -83.10 21.99
CA SER A 5 -12.33 -81.67 21.80
C SER A 5 -13.39 -80.86 21.03
N LEU A 6 -13.81 -79.77 21.70
CA LEU A 6 -14.16 -78.44 21.19
C LEU A 6 -15.42 -78.28 20.31
N CYS A 7 -16.40 -77.53 20.82
CA CYS A 7 -16.98 -76.41 20.05
C CYS A 7 -17.85 -75.48 20.93
N ARG A 8 -17.49 -74.19 20.86
CA ARG A 8 -18.38 -73.02 20.87
C ARG A 8 -19.20 -72.73 22.14
N LEU A 9 -18.78 -71.69 22.88
CA LEU A 9 -19.73 -70.74 23.46
C LEU A 9 -19.19 -69.31 23.25
N ALA A 10 -19.91 -68.58 22.40
CA ALA A 10 -19.70 -67.16 22.15
C ALA A 10 -20.55 -66.35 23.14
N ALA A 11 -19.89 -65.34 23.72
CA ALA A 11 -20.36 -64.00 24.02
C ALA A 11 -21.78 -63.77 24.58
N ALA A 12 -21.83 -63.19 25.79
CA ALA A 12 -22.56 -61.95 26.06
C ALA A 12 -22.29 -61.46 27.49
N ALA A 13 -21.51 -60.39 27.64
CA ALA A 13 -21.60 -59.44 28.76
C ALA A 13 -20.68 -58.23 28.49
N SER A 14 -21.10 -57.33 27.61
CA SER A 14 -20.48 -56.01 27.48
C SER A 14 -21.15 -55.06 28.46
N LEU A 15 -20.60 -54.94 29.66
CA LEU A 15 -20.97 -53.91 30.62
C LEU A 15 -20.23 -52.60 30.28
N LEU A 16 -21.04 -51.55 30.13
CA LEU A 16 -20.73 -50.13 30.05
C LEU A 16 -19.35 -49.72 30.59
N ALA A 17 -18.46 -49.33 29.68
CA ALA A 17 -17.41 -48.35 29.97
C ALA A 17 -17.89 -47.00 29.43
N ALA A 18 -18.10 -46.04 30.33
CA ALA A 18 -18.40 -44.66 30.01
C ALA A 18 -17.26 -44.09 29.16
N VAL A 19 -17.54 -43.78 27.89
CA VAL A 19 -16.65 -42.98 27.05
C VAL A 19 -16.88 -41.53 27.43
N LEU A 20 -16.09 -41.04 28.40
CA LEU A 20 -15.85 -39.61 28.54
C LEU A 20 -15.29 -39.12 27.20
N PRO A 21 -15.78 -38.02 26.62
CA PRO A 21 -15.09 -37.42 25.48
C PRO A 21 -13.68 -37.08 25.95
N ALA A 22 -12.68 -37.65 25.29
CA ALA A 22 -11.29 -37.23 25.45
C ALA A 22 -11.26 -35.71 25.27
N ALA A 23 -10.94 -34.98 26.34
CA ALA A 23 -10.60 -33.58 26.25
C ALA A 23 -9.48 -33.50 25.20
N GLN A 24 -9.81 -33.01 24.01
CA GLN A 24 -8.81 -32.72 23.00
C GLN A 24 -7.82 -31.78 23.67
N ALA A 25 -6.61 -32.27 23.93
CA ALA A 25 -5.52 -31.45 24.41
C ALA A 25 -5.36 -30.35 23.36
N GLN A 26 -5.89 -29.17 23.67
CA GLN A 26 -5.67 -27.97 22.88
C GLN A 26 -4.16 -27.78 22.91
N THR A 27 -3.51 -27.95 21.76
CA THR A 27 -2.11 -27.60 21.61
C THR A 27 -1.93 -26.18 22.13
N PRO A 28 -0.97 -25.92 23.05
CA PRO A 28 -0.75 -24.58 23.57
C PRO A 28 -0.60 -23.61 22.41
N TYR A 29 -1.49 -22.61 22.37
CA TYR A 29 -1.50 -21.64 21.31
C TYR A 29 -0.24 -20.78 21.38
N VAL A 30 0.50 -20.69 20.27
CA VAL A 30 1.67 -19.82 20.13
C VAL A 30 1.36 -18.79 19.04
N PRO A 31 1.34 -17.49 19.37
CA PRO A 31 1.13 -16.45 18.37
C PRO A 31 2.27 -16.42 17.35
N VAL A 32 1.96 -15.98 16.13
CA VAL A 32 2.97 -15.89 15.07
C VAL A 32 3.79 -14.63 15.32
N MET A 33 5.05 -14.82 15.71
CA MET A 33 5.99 -13.74 15.95
C MET A 33 6.95 -13.60 14.77
N ARG A 34 7.08 -12.38 14.26
CA ARG A 34 8.09 -12.00 13.26
C ARG A 34 9.01 -10.94 13.86
N GLN A 35 10.30 -11.20 13.80
CA GLN A 35 11.31 -10.28 14.30
C GLN A 35 11.96 -9.52 13.15
N TYR A 36 12.06 -8.20 13.30
CA TYR A 36 12.71 -7.28 12.37
C TYR A 36 13.70 -6.42 13.15
N GLY A 37 14.92 -6.93 13.33
CA GLY A 37 15.89 -6.31 14.25
C GLY A 37 15.36 -6.30 15.68
N ASP A 38 15.29 -5.12 16.27
CA ASP A 38 14.76 -4.87 17.62
C ASP A 38 13.22 -4.78 17.66
N PHE A 39 12.56 -4.76 16.49
CA PHE A 39 11.10 -4.81 16.39
C PHE A 39 10.60 -6.25 16.42
N VAL A 40 9.48 -6.46 17.11
CA VAL A 40 8.74 -7.73 17.08
C VAL A 40 7.28 -7.45 16.74
N VAL A 41 6.81 -8.10 15.67
CA VAL A 41 5.42 -8.09 15.21
C VAL A 41 4.79 -9.41 15.62
N THR A 42 3.75 -9.33 16.46
CA THR A 42 3.01 -10.50 16.93
C THR A 42 1.61 -10.47 16.34
N ARG A 43 1.22 -11.56 15.66
CA ARG A 43 -0.15 -11.74 15.15
C ARG A 43 -0.84 -12.85 15.93
N ASP A 44 -1.93 -12.49 16.60
CA ASP A 44 -2.82 -13.47 17.19
C ASP A 44 -3.73 -14.08 16.10
N ARG A 45 -4.14 -15.34 16.22
CA ARG A 45 -5.08 -15.98 15.27
C ARG A 45 -6.52 -15.53 15.51
N HIS A 46 -6.81 -14.98 16.69
CA HIS A 46 -8.13 -14.48 17.08
C HIS A 46 -8.24 -12.95 16.99
N ASP A 47 -7.12 -12.27 16.76
CA ASP A 47 -7.06 -10.83 16.58
C ASP A 47 -6.71 -10.50 15.12
N PRO A 48 -7.55 -9.75 14.38
CA PRO A 48 -7.18 -9.27 13.05
C PRO A 48 -6.01 -8.25 13.10
N LEU A 49 -5.68 -7.73 14.28
CA LEU A 49 -4.64 -6.73 14.51
C LEU A 49 -3.30 -7.40 14.85
N VAL A 50 -2.22 -6.66 14.62
CA VAL A 50 -0.88 -7.02 15.03
C VAL A 50 -0.42 -6.16 16.19
N THR A 51 0.25 -6.79 17.15
CA THR A 51 0.98 -6.08 18.20
C THR A 51 2.38 -5.78 17.71
N LEU A 52 2.77 -4.51 17.70
CA LEU A 52 4.13 -4.07 17.40
C LEU A 52 4.83 -3.70 18.70
N THR A 53 6.03 -4.25 18.90
CA THR A 53 6.90 -3.89 20.03
C THR A 53 8.28 -3.52 19.53
N PHE A 54 8.98 -2.66 20.26
CA PHE A 54 10.38 -2.32 20.06
C PHE A 54 11.11 -2.51 21.38
N ARG A 55 12.14 -3.38 21.40
CA ARG A 55 12.89 -3.73 22.63
C ARG A 55 11.98 -4.09 23.81
N LYS A 56 10.97 -4.94 23.54
CA LYS A 56 9.95 -5.42 24.50
C LYS A 56 8.96 -4.37 25.01
N HIS A 57 9.03 -3.12 24.53
CA HIS A 57 8.05 -2.10 24.83
C HIS A 57 7.00 -2.06 23.72
N GLY A 58 5.73 -1.99 24.08
CA GLY A 58 4.65 -1.79 23.11
C GLY A 58 4.85 -0.49 22.36
N TYR A 59 4.65 -0.53 21.04
CA TYR A 59 4.77 0.63 20.17
C TYR A 59 3.50 0.82 19.37
N TRP A 60 2.88 1.99 19.55
CA TRP A 60 1.65 2.41 18.89
C TRP A 60 1.97 3.62 18.00
N PRO A 61 2.35 3.38 16.74
CA PRO A 61 2.80 4.45 15.87
C PRO A 61 1.73 5.54 15.73
N GLY A 62 2.10 6.79 16.04
CA GLY A 62 1.19 7.93 15.96
C GLY A 62 -0.03 7.83 16.87
N GLY A 63 0.04 7.01 17.93
CA GLY A 63 -1.07 6.76 18.84
C GLY A 63 -2.15 5.83 18.27
N ALA A 64 -1.89 5.16 17.14
CA ALA A 64 -2.82 4.22 16.54
C ALA A 64 -3.17 3.10 17.52
N ARG A 65 -4.47 2.91 17.77
CA ARG A 65 -4.97 1.82 18.61
C ARG A 65 -4.81 0.47 17.91
N GLU A 66 -4.84 0.47 16.58
CA GLU A 66 -4.86 -0.72 15.75
C GLU A 66 -3.75 -0.65 14.69
N VAL A 67 -2.88 -1.66 14.66
CA VAL A 67 -1.95 -1.90 13.56
C VAL A 67 -2.46 -3.14 12.84
N VAL A 68 -2.73 -3.05 11.54
CA VAL A 68 -3.32 -4.15 10.77
C VAL A 68 -2.23 -5.06 10.22
N GLU A 69 -1.17 -4.45 9.71
CA GLU A 69 -0.07 -5.16 9.07
C GLU A 69 1.20 -4.32 9.12
N VAL A 70 2.34 -5.02 9.16
CA VAL A 70 3.69 -4.42 9.15
C VAL A 70 4.56 -5.20 8.17
N ARG A 71 5.32 -4.49 7.34
CA ARG A 71 6.22 -5.04 6.34
C ARG A 71 7.57 -4.33 6.42
N PRO A 72 8.71 -5.04 6.39
CA PRO A 72 10.00 -4.39 6.27
C PRO A 72 10.19 -3.81 4.87
N ILE A 73 10.92 -2.70 4.78
CA ILE A 73 11.52 -2.21 3.54
C ILE A 73 13.02 -2.51 3.54
N LYS A 74 13.70 -2.32 2.40
CA LYS A 74 15.14 -2.60 2.30
C LYS A 74 15.97 -1.61 3.13
N ALA A 75 15.51 -0.37 3.22
CA ALA A 75 16.15 0.70 3.95
C ALA A 75 16.38 0.34 5.43
N ARG A 76 17.50 0.83 5.96
CA ARG A 76 17.87 0.70 7.36
C ARG A 76 18.23 2.06 7.95
N ARG A 77 17.95 2.23 9.24
CA ARG A 77 18.34 3.41 10.01
C ARG A 77 18.86 2.98 11.37
N GLU A 78 20.04 3.48 11.74
CA GLU A 78 20.73 3.09 12.99
C GLU A 78 20.90 1.57 13.13
N GLY A 79 21.20 0.89 12.02
CA GLY A 79 21.35 -0.57 11.95
C GLY A 79 20.03 -1.36 11.95
N GLN A 80 18.91 -0.71 12.26
CA GLN A 80 17.58 -1.31 12.35
C GLN A 80 16.85 -1.26 11.01
N PRO A 81 16.03 -2.27 10.67
CA PRO A 81 15.19 -2.20 9.48
C PRO A 81 14.14 -1.10 9.63
N MET A 82 13.89 -0.38 8.54
CA MET A 82 12.72 0.49 8.46
C MET A 82 11.50 -0.36 8.10
N LEU A 83 10.33 0.01 8.64
CA LEU A 83 9.08 -0.73 8.48
C LEU A 83 8.00 0.16 7.87
N LEU A 84 7.22 -0.38 6.95
CA LEU A 84 5.92 0.15 6.58
C LEU A 84 4.86 -0.50 7.47
N ALA A 85 3.98 0.30 8.06
CA ALA A 85 2.84 -0.19 8.79
C ALA A 85 1.56 0.44 8.26
N PHE A 86 0.48 -0.34 8.28
CA PHE A 86 -0.86 0.17 8.05
C PHE A 86 -1.59 0.26 9.38
N THR A 87 -1.99 1.47 9.74
CA THR A 87 -2.67 1.76 11.01
C THR A 87 -4.14 2.07 10.78
N LYS A 88 -4.95 1.80 11.80
CA LYS A 88 -6.38 2.15 11.88
C LYS A 88 -6.71 2.69 13.29
N GLY A 89 -7.78 3.46 13.40
CA GLY A 89 -8.36 3.89 14.68
C GLY A 89 -8.54 5.40 14.79
N TYR A 90 -8.69 5.90 16.03
CA TYR A 90 -9.00 7.31 16.33
C TYR A 90 -8.06 8.35 15.72
N THR A 91 -6.79 8.00 15.57
CA THR A 91 -5.76 8.87 14.99
C THR A 91 -5.74 8.84 13.45
N GLY A 92 -6.58 7.98 12.87
CA GLY A 92 -6.84 7.83 11.44
C GLY A 92 -6.26 6.55 10.84
N GLN A 93 -6.73 6.22 9.64
CA GLN A 93 -6.31 5.09 8.83
C GLN A 93 -5.34 5.54 7.73
N GLY A 94 -4.22 4.84 7.59
CA GLY A 94 -3.23 5.13 6.56
C GLY A 94 -1.94 4.35 6.71
N THR A 95 -1.03 4.58 5.77
CA THR A 95 0.28 3.95 5.72
C THR A 95 1.32 4.88 6.31
N ILE A 96 2.14 4.32 7.18
CA ILE A 96 3.18 5.04 7.89
C ILE A 96 4.53 4.33 7.69
N LEU A 97 5.59 5.12 7.71
CA LEU A 97 6.96 4.66 7.72
C LEU A 97 7.48 4.73 9.16
N ILE A 98 8.12 3.67 9.62
CA ILE A 98 8.71 3.56 10.94
C ILE A 98 10.21 3.37 10.76
N GLY A 99 11.01 4.20 11.42
CA GLY A 99 12.46 4.06 11.47
C GLY A 99 12.98 4.42 12.86
N VAL A 100 14.19 3.96 13.18
CA VAL A 100 14.82 4.29 14.47
C VAL A 100 15.64 5.57 14.33
N GLN A 101 15.48 6.48 15.28
CA GLN A 101 16.25 7.71 15.36
C GLN A 101 16.57 8.01 16.83
N ASN A 102 17.84 8.24 17.13
CA ASN A 102 18.36 8.41 18.47
C ASN A 102 17.97 7.24 19.40
N GLY A 103 17.97 6.02 18.87
CA GLY A 103 17.60 4.81 19.61
C GLY A 103 16.10 4.60 19.86
N GLU A 104 15.23 5.50 19.39
CA GLU A 104 13.78 5.42 19.56
C GLU A 104 13.06 5.18 18.21
N PRO A 105 11.95 4.42 18.19
CA PRO A 105 11.15 4.24 16.99
C PRO A 105 10.32 5.51 16.72
N LEU A 106 10.54 6.11 15.56
CA LEU A 106 9.77 7.26 15.08
C LEU A 106 8.90 6.85 13.88
N MET A 107 7.71 7.43 13.81
CA MET A 107 6.80 7.28 12.67
C MET A 107 6.79 8.53 11.79
N ARG A 108 6.52 8.33 10.51
CA ARG A 108 6.23 9.38 9.53
C ARG A 108 5.05 8.95 8.68
N PRO A 109 3.96 9.73 8.59
CA PRO A 109 2.86 9.42 7.70
C PRO A 109 3.31 9.43 6.24
N VAL A 110 3.03 8.35 5.52
CA VAL A 110 3.30 8.24 4.08
C VAL A 110 2.05 8.64 3.31
N SER A 111 0.90 8.04 3.65
CA SER A 111 -0.42 8.54 3.26
C SER A 111 -1.12 9.23 4.45
N PRO A 112 -2.08 10.16 4.20
CA PRO A 112 -2.88 10.82 5.22
C PRO A 112 -3.61 9.80 6.07
N LEU A 113 -3.60 10.06 7.38
CA LEU A 113 -4.40 9.34 8.35
C LEU A 113 -5.82 9.90 8.30
N GLN A 114 -6.73 9.20 7.62
CA GLN A 114 -8.14 9.62 7.50
C GLN A 114 -8.98 9.11 8.66
N ARG A 115 -9.95 9.89 9.13
CA ARG A 115 -10.84 9.44 10.23
C ARG A 115 -11.62 8.17 9.84
N ASP A 116 -11.75 7.29 10.83
CA ASP A 116 -12.25 5.91 10.73
C ASP A 116 -13.62 5.77 10.03
N ASP A 117 -14.49 6.78 10.13
CA ASP A 117 -15.85 6.79 9.57
C ASP A 117 -15.91 7.07 8.06
N MET A 118 -14.81 7.55 7.47
CA MET A 118 -14.74 7.90 6.05
C MET A 118 -14.11 6.82 5.17
N VAL A 119 -13.50 5.78 5.75
CA VAL A 119 -12.64 4.87 5.01
C VAL A 119 -13.29 3.50 4.82
N ARG A 120 -13.90 3.31 3.65
CA ARG A 120 -14.54 2.02 3.25
C ARG A 120 -13.52 0.94 2.83
N THR A 121 -12.24 1.11 3.12
CA THR A 121 -11.12 0.28 2.64
C THR A 121 -10.37 -0.44 3.75
N GLU A 122 -11.04 -0.78 4.86
CA GLU A 122 -10.45 -1.57 5.96
C GLU A 122 -9.81 -2.88 5.50
N ARG A 123 -10.25 -3.43 4.36
CA ARG A 123 -9.69 -4.64 3.73
C ARG A 123 -8.79 -4.36 2.52
N ASP A 124 -8.50 -3.10 2.26
CA ASP A 124 -7.87 -2.64 1.02
C ASP A 124 -6.82 -1.53 1.27
N PRO A 125 -5.77 -1.83 2.05
CA PRO A 125 -4.74 -0.87 2.43
C PRO A 125 -3.96 -0.31 1.24
N GLU A 126 -3.65 0.98 1.27
CA GLU A 126 -2.79 1.64 0.29
C GLU A 126 -1.32 1.47 0.66
N TRP A 127 -0.67 0.43 0.14
CA TRP A 127 0.75 0.15 0.37
C TRP A 127 1.70 0.94 -0.54
N GLY A 128 1.15 1.80 -1.39
CA GLY A 128 1.87 2.39 -2.51
C GLY A 128 2.03 1.39 -3.65
N VAL A 129 2.15 1.92 -4.87
CA VAL A 129 2.25 1.14 -6.10
C VAL A 129 3.68 1.24 -6.61
N PRO A 130 4.38 0.11 -6.84
CA PRO A 130 5.71 0.15 -7.43
C PRO A 130 5.69 0.90 -8.77
N GLN A 131 6.59 1.86 -8.93
CA GLN A 131 6.72 2.60 -10.17
C GLN A 131 7.17 1.64 -11.29
N PRO A 132 6.52 1.67 -12.47
CA PRO A 132 6.97 0.89 -13.62
C PRO A 132 8.45 1.14 -13.95
N GLY A 133 9.24 0.06 -14.04
CA GLY A 133 10.68 0.11 -14.28
C GLY A 133 11.55 0.49 -13.06
N ARG A 134 10.94 0.88 -11.93
CA ARG A 134 11.62 1.27 -10.69
C ARG A 134 10.89 0.76 -9.46
N SER A 135 10.97 -0.55 -9.22
CA SER A 135 10.25 -1.22 -8.13
C SER A 135 10.62 -0.74 -6.73
N GLU A 136 11.77 -0.08 -6.58
CA GLU A 136 12.22 0.54 -5.34
C GLU A 136 11.41 1.80 -4.97
N ILE A 137 10.75 2.44 -5.94
CA ILE A 137 9.90 3.60 -5.71
C ILE A 137 8.44 3.15 -5.57
N LEU A 138 7.84 3.39 -4.40
CA LEU A 138 6.41 3.20 -4.16
C LEU A 138 5.67 4.54 -4.32
N LEU A 139 4.71 4.59 -5.23
CA LEU A 139 3.88 5.76 -5.50
C LEU A 139 2.60 5.72 -4.66
N PHE A 140 2.36 6.79 -3.90
CA PHE A 140 1.14 7.05 -3.14
C PHE A 140 0.36 8.13 -3.89
N ALA A 141 -0.22 7.72 -5.02
CA ALA A 141 -0.81 8.63 -6.01
C ALA A 141 -1.94 9.49 -5.44
N ARG A 142 -2.72 8.94 -4.49
CA ARG A 142 -3.79 9.67 -3.79
C ARG A 142 -3.27 10.93 -3.09
N ASP A 143 -2.01 10.94 -2.68
CA ASP A 143 -1.45 11.94 -1.78
C ASP A 143 -0.29 12.72 -2.37
N GLY A 144 0.01 12.47 -3.64
CA GLY A 144 1.09 13.15 -4.35
C GLY A 144 2.47 12.86 -3.78
N ARG A 145 2.68 11.68 -3.17
CA ARG A 145 3.91 11.29 -2.48
C ARG A 145 4.50 10.02 -3.07
N ALA A 146 5.80 9.84 -2.87
CA ALA A 146 6.48 8.57 -3.15
C ALA A 146 7.41 8.18 -2.00
N LEU A 147 7.71 6.89 -1.88
CA LEU A 147 8.69 6.36 -0.93
C LEU A 147 9.76 5.62 -1.71
N ASP A 148 11.02 6.03 -1.54
CA ASP A 148 12.16 5.22 -1.92
C ASP A 148 12.38 4.15 -0.83
N THR A 149 12.17 2.89 -1.20
CA THR A 149 12.26 1.75 -0.29
C THR A 149 13.69 1.28 -0.05
N ASP A 150 14.66 1.68 -0.89
CA ASP A 150 16.08 1.40 -0.72
C ASP A 150 16.69 2.35 0.32
N THR A 151 16.30 3.63 0.30
CA THR A 151 16.84 4.67 1.20
C THR A 151 15.94 5.01 2.39
N GLY A 152 14.64 4.73 2.29
CA GLY A 152 13.63 5.13 3.28
C GLY A 152 13.24 6.60 3.17
N GLU A 153 13.60 7.27 2.06
CA GLU A 153 13.27 8.65 1.82
C GLU A 153 11.82 8.81 1.35
N LEU A 154 11.06 9.65 2.05
CA LEU A 154 9.75 10.10 1.60
C LEU A 154 9.95 11.28 0.64
N LEU A 155 9.45 11.16 -0.58
CA LEU A 155 9.55 12.13 -1.65
C LEU A 155 8.22 12.86 -1.83
N TRP A 156 8.31 14.18 -1.96
CA TRP A 156 7.23 15.09 -2.31
C TRP A 156 7.79 16.20 -3.20
N PHE A 157 6.92 16.80 -4.00
CA PHE A 157 7.30 17.81 -4.98
C PHE A 157 6.35 18.99 -4.86
N ASP A 158 6.88 20.17 -5.16
CA ASP A 158 6.19 21.45 -5.11
C ASP A 158 5.26 21.60 -6.33
N MET A 159 4.17 20.85 -6.29
CA MET A 159 3.11 20.88 -7.29
C MET A 159 2.02 21.87 -6.84
N PRO A 160 1.69 22.90 -7.64
CA PRO A 160 0.64 23.85 -7.27
C PRO A 160 -0.74 23.20 -7.23
N GLY A 161 -1.55 23.64 -6.28
CA GLY A 161 -2.93 23.18 -6.09
C GLY A 161 -3.05 21.94 -5.20
N ILE A 162 -4.20 21.27 -5.30
CA ILE A 162 -4.52 20.11 -4.45
C ILE A 162 -4.02 18.84 -5.12
N VAL A 163 -3.12 18.12 -4.46
CA VAL A 163 -2.58 16.81 -4.90
C VAL A 163 -2.96 15.65 -3.98
N THR A 164 -3.82 15.92 -3.00
CA THR A 164 -4.21 14.96 -1.95
C THR A 164 -5.71 14.70 -1.96
N GLY A 165 -6.10 13.43 -1.76
CA GLY A 165 -7.49 13.00 -1.62
C GLY A 165 -8.05 12.29 -2.84
N ASP A 166 -9.30 11.83 -2.75
CA ASP A 166 -9.89 10.95 -3.77
C ASP A 166 -10.23 11.64 -5.09
N TYR A 167 -10.41 12.95 -5.05
CA TYR A 167 -10.78 13.78 -6.18
C TYR A 167 -9.73 14.86 -6.47
N ALA A 168 -8.48 14.63 -6.05
CA ALA A 168 -7.41 15.58 -6.33
C ALA A 168 -7.31 15.84 -7.85
N PRO A 169 -7.28 17.12 -8.29
CA PRO A 169 -7.16 17.46 -9.70
C PRO A 169 -5.82 17.04 -10.31
N ALA A 170 -4.81 16.73 -9.49
CA ALA A 170 -3.55 16.17 -9.93
C ALA A 170 -3.12 15.02 -9.02
N MET A 171 -2.46 14.01 -9.60
CA MET A 171 -1.90 12.88 -8.85
C MET A 171 -0.48 12.58 -9.32
N LEU A 172 0.39 12.18 -8.40
CA LEU A 172 1.76 11.79 -8.72
C LEU A 172 1.74 10.45 -9.46
N VAL A 173 2.35 10.41 -10.65
CA VAL A 173 2.38 9.23 -11.52
C VAL A 173 3.76 8.66 -11.76
N SER A 174 4.82 9.43 -11.51
CA SER A 174 6.19 8.94 -11.64
C SER A 174 7.18 9.88 -10.95
N VAL A 175 8.34 9.36 -10.57
CA VAL A 175 9.49 10.07 -10.03
C VAL A 175 10.68 9.88 -10.96
N SER A 176 11.43 10.95 -11.22
CA SER A 176 12.63 10.94 -12.06
C SER A 176 13.71 10.02 -11.50
N PRO A 177 14.62 9.50 -12.35
CA PRO A 177 15.70 8.61 -11.91
C PRO A 177 16.56 9.14 -10.74
N ASP A 178 16.77 10.45 -10.68
CA ASP A 178 17.54 11.11 -9.61
C ASP A 178 16.71 11.47 -8.36
N GLY A 179 15.41 11.17 -8.35
CA GLY A 179 14.51 11.48 -7.23
C GLY A 179 14.17 12.96 -7.05
N ARG A 180 14.61 13.84 -7.96
CA ARG A 180 14.47 15.30 -7.80
C ARG A 180 13.22 15.89 -8.44
N ARG A 181 12.53 15.13 -9.29
CA ARG A 181 11.31 15.56 -9.97
C ARG A 181 10.19 14.54 -9.88
N GLY A 182 8.97 15.04 -9.74
CA GLY A 182 7.74 14.27 -9.82
C GLY A 182 6.96 14.64 -11.06
N ALA A 183 6.44 13.66 -11.77
CA ALA A 183 5.45 13.84 -12.84
C ALA A 183 4.06 13.66 -12.24
N TYR A 184 3.19 14.64 -12.46
CA TYR A 184 1.80 14.64 -12.02
C TYR A 184 0.89 14.57 -13.24
N LEU A 185 -0.08 13.65 -13.25
CA LEU A 185 -1.17 13.68 -14.20
C LEU A 185 -2.22 14.66 -13.68
N ALA A 186 -2.31 15.84 -14.32
CA ALA A 186 -3.22 16.91 -13.93
C ALA A 186 -4.42 16.96 -14.87
N ARG A 187 -5.62 16.95 -14.28
CA ARG A 187 -6.91 17.10 -14.95
C ARG A 187 -7.42 18.52 -14.70
N ARG A 188 -7.45 19.31 -15.75
CA ARG A 188 -8.07 20.65 -15.76
C ARG A 188 -9.48 20.53 -16.33
N ALA A 189 -10.26 21.62 -16.21
CA ALA A 189 -11.64 21.65 -16.68
C ALA A 189 -11.80 21.24 -18.16
N THR A 190 -10.81 21.56 -19.00
CA THR A 190 -10.86 21.35 -20.46
C THR A 190 -9.65 20.62 -21.03
N SER A 191 -8.71 20.19 -20.20
CA SER A 191 -7.48 19.54 -20.66
C SER A 191 -6.93 18.54 -19.66
N VAL A 192 -6.11 17.62 -20.17
CA VAL A 192 -5.25 16.75 -19.36
C VAL A 192 -3.82 17.10 -19.73
N GLU A 193 -2.96 17.22 -18.73
CA GLU A 193 -1.54 17.50 -18.92
C GLU A 193 -0.71 16.71 -17.93
N VAL A 194 0.57 16.52 -18.26
CA VAL A 194 1.57 16.06 -17.30
C VAL A 194 2.36 17.26 -16.83
N VAL A 195 2.37 17.50 -15.52
CA VAL A 195 3.15 18.57 -14.90
C VAL A 195 4.35 17.96 -14.21
N VAL A 196 5.54 18.45 -14.54
CA VAL A 196 6.79 18.05 -13.92
C VAL A 196 7.12 19.07 -12.84
N ALA A 197 7.04 18.66 -11.58
CA ALA A 197 7.36 19.47 -10.41
C ALA A 197 8.71 19.05 -9.82
N THR A 198 9.44 20.00 -9.26
CA THR A 198 10.67 19.79 -8.49
C THR A 198 10.35 19.81 -7.00
N ARG A 199 11.33 19.53 -6.14
CA ARG A 199 11.13 19.61 -4.69
C ARG A 199 11.03 21.03 -4.16
N ASP A 200 11.79 21.95 -4.77
CA ASP A 200 12.08 23.27 -4.18
C ASP A 200 11.74 24.44 -5.12
N ASP A 201 11.69 24.23 -6.44
CA ASP A 201 11.57 25.29 -7.45
C ASP A 201 10.22 25.26 -8.19
N GLY A 202 9.22 24.57 -7.64
CA GLY A 202 7.91 24.44 -8.28
C GLY A 202 7.94 23.67 -9.60
N VAL A 203 7.17 24.17 -10.58
CA VAL A 203 6.96 23.52 -11.89
C VAL A 203 8.17 23.71 -12.81
N ALA A 204 8.86 22.61 -13.12
CA ALA A 204 9.97 22.58 -14.07
C ALA A 204 9.56 22.24 -15.51
N GLY A 205 8.35 21.74 -15.72
CA GLY A 205 7.87 21.51 -17.08
C GLY A 205 6.42 21.08 -17.19
N ILE A 206 5.87 21.24 -18.39
CA ILE A 206 4.51 20.88 -18.75
C ILE A 206 4.54 20.13 -20.08
N LEU A 207 3.75 19.07 -20.14
CA LEU A 207 3.48 18.29 -21.33
C LEU A 207 1.96 18.30 -21.54
N ALA A 208 1.49 19.16 -22.44
CA ALA A 208 0.08 19.18 -22.84
C ALA A 208 -0.25 17.87 -23.58
N LEU A 209 -1.21 17.10 -23.08
CA LEU A 209 -1.63 15.87 -23.75
C LEU A 209 -2.69 16.18 -24.82
N PRO A 210 -2.90 15.26 -25.79
CA PRO A 210 -3.96 15.41 -26.79
C PRO A 210 -5.33 15.73 -26.16
N PRO A 211 -6.17 16.58 -26.78
CA PRO A 211 -7.44 17.00 -26.19
C PRO A 211 -8.43 15.83 -25.97
N ASP A 212 -8.29 14.74 -26.74
CA ASP A 212 -9.08 13.53 -26.60
C ASP A 212 -8.56 12.58 -25.50
N THR A 213 -7.47 12.93 -24.79
CA THR A 213 -6.79 12.04 -23.81
C THR A 213 -7.75 11.43 -22.80
N TYR A 214 -8.66 12.25 -22.26
CA TYR A 214 -9.63 11.77 -21.29
C TYR A 214 -10.58 10.73 -21.89
N GLN A 215 -11.17 11.01 -23.06
CA GLN A 215 -12.13 10.11 -23.70
C GLN A 215 -11.46 8.84 -24.21
N ARG A 216 -10.24 8.99 -24.74
CA ARG A 216 -9.50 7.91 -25.39
C ARG A 216 -8.87 6.93 -24.39
N TRP A 217 -8.34 7.42 -23.28
CA TRP A 217 -7.60 6.58 -22.32
C TRP A 217 -8.20 6.60 -20.91
N LEU A 218 -8.39 7.77 -20.29
CA LEU A 218 -8.71 7.83 -18.85
C LEU A 218 -10.14 7.35 -18.52
N LYS A 219 -11.12 7.68 -19.35
CA LYS A 219 -12.52 7.26 -19.16
C LYS A 219 -12.67 5.73 -19.23
N PRO A 220 -12.09 5.02 -20.23
CA PRO A 220 -12.05 3.56 -20.21
C PRO A 220 -11.45 2.96 -18.95
N LEU A 221 -10.36 3.52 -18.40
CA LEU A 221 -9.74 3.03 -17.16
C LEU A 221 -10.67 3.22 -15.95
N SER A 222 -11.36 4.35 -15.87
CA SER A 222 -12.37 4.60 -14.83
C SER A 222 -13.55 3.61 -14.90
N GLN A 223 -14.01 3.29 -16.11
CA GLN A 223 -15.06 2.29 -16.34
C GLN A 223 -14.60 0.89 -15.92
N ALA A 224 -13.40 0.48 -16.34
CA ALA A 224 -12.80 -0.80 -15.94
C ALA A 224 -12.64 -0.91 -14.42
N ALA A 225 -12.22 0.17 -13.75
CA ALA A 225 -12.11 0.19 -12.29
C ALA A 225 -13.47 0.01 -11.58
N ALA A 226 -14.51 0.67 -12.08
CA ALA A 226 -15.87 0.53 -11.55
C ALA A 226 -16.42 -0.89 -11.76
N GLU A 227 -16.19 -1.48 -12.94
CA GLU A 227 -16.57 -2.87 -13.26
C GLU A 227 -15.86 -3.87 -12.35
N GLN A 228 -14.55 -3.71 -12.14
CA GLN A 228 -13.75 -4.56 -11.25
C GLN A 228 -14.25 -4.47 -9.79
N ALA A 229 -14.48 -3.26 -9.28
CA ALA A 229 -15.04 -3.07 -7.94
C ALA A 229 -16.44 -3.71 -7.81
N GLY A 230 -17.29 -3.57 -8.84
CA GLY A 230 -18.60 -4.21 -8.90
C GLY A 230 -18.53 -5.74 -8.93
N ALA A 231 -17.55 -6.31 -9.65
CA ALA A 231 -17.32 -7.75 -9.71
C ALA A 231 -16.88 -8.32 -8.35
N ALA A 232 -16.02 -7.63 -7.61
CA ALA A 232 -15.58 -8.04 -6.26
C ALA A 232 -16.76 -8.12 -5.27
N ILE A 233 -17.70 -7.18 -5.35
CA ILE A 233 -18.94 -7.20 -4.55
C ILE A 233 -19.79 -8.43 -4.92
N LYS A 234 -20.00 -8.69 -6.22
CA LYS A 234 -20.77 -9.86 -6.70
C LYS A 234 -20.11 -11.17 -6.26
N ALA A 235 -18.79 -11.22 -6.24
CA ALA A 235 -17.99 -12.37 -5.80
C ALA A 235 -17.89 -12.53 -4.28
N ARG A 236 -18.55 -11.66 -3.48
CA ARG A 236 -18.47 -11.64 -2.01
C ARG A 236 -17.05 -11.50 -1.44
N GLN A 237 -16.13 -10.93 -2.21
CA GLN A 237 -14.75 -10.70 -1.80
C GLN A 237 -14.60 -9.45 -0.91
N GLY A 238 -15.67 -8.68 -0.76
CA GLY A 238 -15.71 -7.43 -0.01
C GLY A 238 -15.81 -6.22 -0.93
N ARG A 239 -15.88 -5.04 -0.32
CA ARG A 239 -15.91 -3.78 -1.05
C ARG A 239 -14.48 -3.36 -1.38
N MET A 240 -14.19 -3.16 -2.66
CA MET A 240 -12.96 -2.53 -3.14
C MET A 240 -13.23 -1.07 -3.50
N ASP A 241 -12.23 -0.21 -3.36
CA ASP A 241 -12.34 1.20 -3.77
C ASP A 241 -12.02 1.35 -5.26
N SER A 242 -13.04 1.69 -6.06
CA SER A 242 -12.87 1.94 -7.50
C SER A 242 -11.95 3.13 -7.78
N HIS A 243 -11.88 4.14 -6.91
CA HIS A 243 -10.95 5.25 -7.10
C HIS A 243 -9.49 4.80 -6.94
N ARG A 244 -9.21 3.92 -5.97
CA ARG A 244 -7.89 3.30 -5.83
C ARG A 244 -7.53 2.47 -7.05
N ILE A 245 -8.42 1.57 -7.49
CA ILE A 245 -8.19 0.76 -8.70
C ILE A 245 -7.94 1.66 -9.92
N GLN A 246 -8.73 2.73 -10.09
CA GLN A 246 -8.53 3.69 -11.18
C GLN A 246 -7.14 4.33 -11.14
N ARG A 247 -6.67 4.79 -9.96
CA ARG A 247 -5.32 5.36 -9.80
C ARG A 247 -4.24 4.34 -10.20
N GLU A 248 -4.36 3.09 -9.76
CA GLU A 248 -3.42 2.02 -10.13
C GLU A 248 -3.38 1.76 -11.64
N LEU A 249 -4.55 1.72 -12.29
CA LEU A 249 -4.65 1.55 -13.74
C LEU A 249 -4.03 2.73 -14.51
N GLU A 250 -4.22 3.95 -14.02
CA GLU A 250 -3.64 5.16 -14.62
C GLU A 250 -2.12 5.24 -14.42
N LEU A 251 -1.59 4.77 -13.28
CA LEU A 251 -0.14 4.60 -13.08
C LEU A 251 0.45 3.61 -14.10
N ALA A 252 -0.22 2.47 -14.29
CA ALA A 252 0.19 1.46 -15.25
C ALA A 252 0.15 1.99 -16.69
N TRP A 253 -0.92 2.71 -17.06
CA TRP A 253 -1.02 3.39 -18.35
C TRP A 253 0.12 4.41 -18.53
N PHE A 254 0.38 5.25 -17.54
CA PHE A 254 1.45 6.25 -17.61
C PHE A 254 2.80 5.58 -17.88
N GLY A 255 3.13 4.51 -17.15
CA GLY A 255 4.38 3.78 -17.33
C GLY A 255 4.53 3.06 -18.68
N GLN A 256 3.44 2.87 -19.43
CA GLN A 256 3.48 2.32 -20.80
C GLN A 256 3.65 3.42 -21.85
N GLN A 257 3.11 4.61 -21.60
CA GLN A 257 3.07 5.69 -22.59
C GLN A 257 4.23 6.69 -22.46
N PHE A 258 4.80 6.82 -21.26
CA PHE A 258 5.75 7.87 -20.93
C PHE A 258 7.02 7.32 -20.29
N GLN A 259 8.11 8.04 -20.50
CA GLN A 259 9.42 7.74 -19.94
C GLN A 259 10.16 9.04 -19.58
N TRP A 260 11.04 8.94 -18.60
CA TRP A 260 11.98 10.00 -18.26
C TRP A 260 13.15 10.02 -19.25
N LYS A 261 13.51 11.22 -19.71
CA LYS A 261 14.69 11.46 -20.55
C LYS A 261 15.49 12.63 -20.00
N GLN A 262 16.80 12.46 -19.91
CA GLN A 262 17.68 13.54 -19.49
C GLN A 262 17.76 14.58 -20.62
N GLY A 263 17.35 15.81 -20.33
CA GLY A 263 17.46 16.97 -21.21
C GLY A 263 18.51 17.96 -20.72
N LYS A 264 18.66 19.08 -21.46
CA LYS A 264 19.56 20.18 -21.08
C LYS A 264 19.16 20.84 -19.76
N ASN A 265 17.85 20.89 -19.48
CA ASN A 265 17.27 21.54 -18.30
C ASN A 265 16.86 20.53 -17.22
N GLY A 266 17.56 19.38 -17.16
CA GLY A 266 17.27 18.27 -16.25
C GLY A 266 16.31 17.23 -16.84
N TRP A 267 15.76 16.37 -15.98
CA TRP A 267 14.85 15.30 -16.38
C TRP A 267 13.53 15.84 -16.94
N GLN A 268 13.16 15.34 -18.12
CA GLN A 268 11.92 15.66 -18.83
C GLN A 268 11.10 14.39 -19.04
N VAL A 269 9.77 14.53 -19.09
CA VAL A 269 8.87 13.44 -19.45
C VAL A 269 8.67 13.46 -20.97
N THR A 270 8.78 12.29 -21.59
CA THR A 270 8.55 12.09 -23.03
C THR A 270 7.56 10.97 -23.25
N GLY A 271 6.70 11.06 -24.26
CA GLY A 271 5.72 10.03 -24.57
C GLY A 271 4.68 10.54 -25.57
N LEU A 272 4.03 9.63 -26.31
CA LEU A 272 3.07 9.97 -27.36
C LEU A 272 3.61 10.92 -28.45
N GLY A 273 4.92 10.90 -28.71
CA GLY A 273 5.58 11.84 -29.62
C GLY A 273 5.78 13.27 -29.07
N LEU A 274 5.52 13.47 -27.77
CA LEU A 274 5.60 14.75 -27.07
C LEU A 274 6.75 14.75 -26.05
N ILE A 275 7.19 15.95 -25.66
CA ILE A 275 8.20 16.17 -24.60
C ILE A 275 7.79 17.33 -23.71
N SER A 276 7.98 17.19 -22.39
CA SER A 276 7.69 18.25 -21.44
C SER A 276 8.68 19.41 -21.63
N ALA A 277 8.16 20.62 -21.79
CA ALA A 277 8.95 21.85 -21.90
C ALA A 277 8.77 22.71 -20.64
N PRO A 278 9.74 23.57 -20.29
CA PRO A 278 9.55 24.57 -19.23
C PRO A 278 8.25 25.37 -19.46
N PRO A 279 7.55 25.77 -18.39
CA PRO A 279 6.34 26.59 -18.54
C PRO A 279 6.66 27.89 -19.27
N GLU A 280 5.80 28.28 -20.22
CA GLU A 280 5.90 29.60 -20.88
C GLU A 280 5.40 30.69 -19.91
N GLY A 281 6.30 31.55 -19.46
CA GLY A 281 6.01 32.71 -18.58
C GLY A 281 5.92 32.39 -17.08
N GLU A 282 6.03 33.42 -16.24
CA GLU A 282 5.69 33.34 -14.81
C GLU A 282 4.19 33.05 -14.69
N ARG A 283 3.84 31.84 -14.23
CA ARG A 283 2.48 31.57 -13.78
C ARG A 283 2.35 32.05 -12.32
N PRO A 284 1.27 32.77 -11.98
CA PRO A 284 1.06 33.30 -10.64
C PRO A 284 0.88 32.21 -9.58
#